data_AF-W0FRE9-F1
#
_entry.id   AF-W0FRE9-F1
#
_cell.length_a   1.000
_cell.length_b   1.000
_cell.length_c   1.000
_cell.angle_alpha   90.00
_cell.angle_beta   90.00
_cell.angle_gamma   90.00
#
_symmetry.space_group_name_H-M   'P 1'
#
loop_
_entity.id
_entity.type
_entity.pdbx_description
1 polymer ?
#
loop_
_entity_poly.entity_id
_entity_poly.type
_entity_poly.pdbx_seq_one_letter_code
_entity_poly.pdbx_strand_id
1 'polypeptide(L)'
;MKRILILLAALLLCLGAAAQNGKSIYQKYSDAEHVSAVYISPAMFRLIGRIPDLETREGNVNLTPVIRSLTGMYILNSENPDINGSLRSEVERFIRSGKYELLMEAKNDGETVRMYTVGSEQIINGFVMLAAQADEVTFICLDGQMPREQFETLVAEQMSDGEPSA
;
A
#
# COMPACT_ATOMS: atom_id res chain seq x y z
N MET A 1 34.59 26.39 13.86
CA MET A 1 34.01 25.25 14.62
C MET A 1 32.48 25.24 14.59
N LYS A 2 31.78 26.34 14.92
CA LYS A 2 30.29 26.39 14.89
C LYS A 2 29.65 26.04 13.53
N ARG A 3 30.27 26.43 12.40
CA ARG A 3 29.77 26.12 11.04
C ARG A 3 29.87 24.63 10.68
N ILE A 4 30.89 23.93 11.18
CA ILE A 4 31.07 22.49 10.95
C ILE A 4 30.04 21.70 11.76
N LEU A 5 29.76 22.12 13.00
CA LEU A 5 28.70 21.53 13.84
C LEU A 5 27.30 21.69 13.21
N ILE A 6 27.01 22.85 12.61
CA ILE A 6 25.73 23.09 11.91
C ILE A 6 25.62 22.22 10.65
N LEU A 7 26.70 22.07 9.87
CA LEU A 7 26.72 21.18 8.71
C LEU A 7 26.57 19.70 9.10
N LEU A 8 27.18 19.27 10.20
CA LEU A 8 27.05 17.91 10.72
C LEU A 8 25.63 17.63 11.24
N ALA A 9 25.01 18.59 11.92
CA ALA A 9 23.62 18.51 12.36
C ALA A 9 22.65 18.48 11.17
N ALA A 10 22.90 19.26 10.11
CA ALA A 10 22.10 19.21 8.89
C ALA A 10 22.25 17.87 8.15
N LEU A 11 23.46 17.30 8.11
CA LEU A 11 23.71 15.98 7.52
C LEU A 11 23.02 14.86 8.31
N LEU A 12 23.01 14.94 9.65
CA LEU A 12 22.28 14.02 10.53
C LEU A 12 20.75 14.13 10.37
N LEU A 13 20.22 15.32 10.10
CA LEU A 13 18.80 15.52 9.78
C LEU A 13 18.42 14.90 8.42
N CYS A 14 19.33 14.85 7.45
CA CYS A 14 19.13 14.13 6.19
C CYS A 14 19.20 12.60 6.34
N LEU A 15 19.94 12.09 7.33
CA LEU A 15 19.98 10.65 7.64
C LEU A 15 18.73 10.15 8.38
N GLY A 16 17.95 11.07 8.96
CA GLY A 16 16.65 10.79 9.59
C GLY A 16 15.48 10.65 8.61
N ALA A 17 15.70 10.84 7.30
CA ALA A 17 14.80 10.35 6.26
C ALA A 17 14.91 8.82 6.14
N ALA A 18 14.78 8.13 7.28
CA ALA A 18 14.52 6.71 7.32
C ALA A 18 13.28 6.48 6.46
N ALA A 19 13.42 5.60 5.46
CA ALA A 19 12.38 5.25 4.51
C ALA A 19 11.03 5.16 5.20
N GLN A 20 10.16 6.16 4.97
CA GLN A 20 8.75 6.01 5.27
C GLN A 20 8.29 4.88 4.37
N ASN A 21 8.12 3.70 4.94
CA ASN A 21 7.52 2.55 4.29
C ASN A 21 6.12 2.35 4.89
N GLY A 22 5.26 1.58 4.21
CA GLY A 22 3.88 1.35 4.69
C GLY A 22 3.82 0.84 6.14
N LYS A 23 4.84 0.08 6.56
CA LYS A 23 5.02 -0.37 7.95
C LYS A 23 5.07 0.79 8.96
N SER A 24 5.81 1.85 8.66
CA SER A 24 5.94 2.98 9.59
C SER A 24 4.62 3.73 9.79
N ILE A 25 3.82 3.87 8.72
CA ILE A 25 2.47 4.43 8.79
C ILE A 25 1.58 3.51 9.64
N TYR A 26 1.59 2.21 9.35
CA TYR A 26 0.85 1.22 10.13
C TYR A 26 1.16 1.32 11.63
N GLN A 27 2.43 1.25 12.02
CA GLN A 27 2.86 1.30 13.42
C GLN A 27 2.44 2.58 14.14
N LYS A 28 2.30 3.69 13.41
CA LYS A 28 1.93 4.99 13.98
C LYS A 28 0.45 5.07 14.32
N TYR A 29 -0.42 4.45 13.51
CA TYR A 29 -1.87 4.60 13.62
C TYR A 29 -2.59 3.33 14.10
N SER A 30 -1.93 2.17 14.16
CA SER A 30 -2.57 0.89 14.45
C SER A 30 -3.21 0.78 15.83
N ASP A 31 -2.71 1.55 16.80
CA ASP A 31 -3.20 1.52 18.19
C ASP A 31 -4.11 2.72 18.50
N ALA A 32 -4.49 3.51 17.48
CA ALA A 32 -5.29 4.70 17.66
C ALA A 32 -6.79 4.38 17.77
N GLU A 33 -7.53 5.23 18.49
CA GLU A 33 -8.96 5.04 18.70
C GLU A 33 -9.75 5.18 17.39
N HIS A 34 -10.74 4.31 17.18
CA HIS A 34 -11.55 4.22 15.94
C HIS A 34 -10.72 3.97 14.67
N VAL A 35 -9.58 3.28 14.82
CA VAL A 35 -8.79 2.76 13.69
C VAL A 35 -8.79 1.23 13.74
N SER A 36 -9.27 0.61 12.67
CA SER A 36 -9.12 -0.83 12.44
C SER A 36 -7.80 -1.09 11.73
N ALA A 37 -6.98 -1.98 12.27
CA ALA A 37 -5.63 -2.23 11.75
C ALA A 37 -5.35 -3.72 11.56
N VAL A 38 -4.91 -4.11 10.36
CA VAL A 38 -4.51 -5.48 10.04
C VAL A 38 -3.10 -5.50 9.46
N TYR A 39 -2.24 -6.37 9.98
CA TYR A 39 -0.93 -6.66 9.42
C TYR A 39 -0.84 -8.15 9.05
N ILE A 40 -0.44 -8.43 7.81
CA ILE A 40 -0.15 -9.78 7.33
C ILE A 40 1.34 -9.90 7.07
N SER A 41 1.96 -10.85 7.77
CA SER A 41 3.39 -11.08 7.73
C SER A 41 3.81 -12.03 6.59
N PRO A 42 5.10 -12.03 6.21
CA PRO A 42 5.66 -13.02 5.28
C PRO A 42 5.37 -14.47 5.66
N ALA A 43 5.27 -14.77 6.96
CA ALA A 43 4.98 -16.12 7.43
C ALA A 43 3.58 -16.56 7.00
N MET A 44 2.61 -15.66 7.06
CA MET A 44 1.25 -15.93 6.61
C MET A 44 1.17 -16.11 5.09
N PHE A 45 1.86 -15.27 4.30
CA PHE A 45 1.90 -15.45 2.85
C PHE A 45 2.53 -16.78 2.43
N ARG A 46 3.55 -17.24 3.13
CA ARG A 46 4.12 -18.58 2.89
C ARG A 46 3.15 -19.71 3.24
N LEU A 47 2.31 -19.54 4.25
CA LEU A 47 1.26 -20.51 4.58
C LEU A 47 0.19 -20.51 3.47
N ILE A 48 -0.32 -19.34 3.10
CA ILE A 48 -1.32 -19.15 2.05
C ILE A 48 -0.79 -19.73 0.74
N GLY A 49 0.38 -19.30 0.26
CA GLY A 49 0.96 -19.76 -0.99
C GLY A 49 1.41 -21.23 -1.03
N ARG A 50 1.17 -22.03 0.02
CA ARG A 50 1.32 -23.49 0.03
C ARG A 50 -0.01 -24.24 -0.15
N ILE A 51 -1.13 -23.54 -0.02
CA ILE A 51 -2.45 -24.11 -0.26
C ILE A 51 -2.56 -24.35 -1.78
N PRO A 52 -2.75 -25.60 -2.23
CA PRO A 52 -3.07 -25.87 -3.63
C PRO A 52 -4.41 -25.19 -3.98
N ASP A 53 -4.55 -24.71 -5.21
CA ASP A 53 -5.78 -24.11 -5.75
C ASP A 53 -6.15 -22.72 -5.19
N LEU A 54 -5.16 -21.86 -4.93
CA LEU A 54 -5.40 -20.41 -4.87
C LEU A 54 -5.58 -19.85 -6.27
N GLU A 55 -6.63 -20.31 -6.93
CA GLU A 55 -7.12 -19.72 -8.17
C GLU A 55 -8.07 -18.58 -7.80
N THR A 56 -8.10 -17.51 -8.60
CA THR A 56 -9.22 -16.57 -8.56
C THR A 56 -10.52 -17.34 -8.80
N ARG A 57 -11.66 -16.80 -8.36
CA ARG A 57 -12.98 -17.49 -8.45
C ARG A 57 -13.33 -17.96 -9.87
N GLU A 58 -12.61 -17.46 -10.88
CA GLU A 58 -12.78 -17.76 -12.31
C GLU A 58 -11.66 -18.62 -12.93
N GLY A 59 -10.74 -19.18 -12.14
CA GLY A 59 -9.93 -20.34 -12.54
C GLY A 59 -8.77 -20.11 -13.52
N ASN A 60 -8.33 -18.88 -13.80
CA ASN A 60 -7.31 -18.64 -14.83
C ASN A 60 -6.02 -17.94 -14.37
N VAL A 61 -5.98 -17.32 -13.18
CA VAL A 61 -4.75 -16.67 -12.70
C VAL A 61 -4.22 -17.30 -11.43
N ASN A 62 -3.03 -17.88 -11.58
CA ASN A 62 -2.27 -18.42 -10.45
C ASN A 62 -1.66 -17.27 -9.63
N LEU A 63 -2.31 -16.96 -8.50
CA LEU A 63 -1.91 -15.94 -7.53
C LEU A 63 -0.63 -16.28 -6.75
N THR A 64 -0.24 -17.56 -6.77
CA THR A 64 0.82 -18.10 -5.91
C THR A 64 2.15 -17.34 -6.02
N PRO A 65 2.67 -16.96 -7.20
CA PRO A 65 3.97 -16.31 -7.29
C PRO A 65 3.92 -14.88 -6.73
N VAL A 66 2.82 -14.14 -6.96
CA VAL A 66 2.58 -12.82 -6.35
C VAL A 66 2.54 -12.96 -4.83
N ILE A 67 1.68 -13.84 -4.28
CA ILE A 67 1.53 -14.03 -2.83
C ILE A 67 2.87 -14.42 -2.19
N ARG A 68 3.62 -15.35 -2.78
CA ARG A 68 4.91 -15.81 -2.24
C ARG A 68 5.98 -14.71 -2.22
N SER A 69 5.86 -13.71 -3.09
CA SER A 69 6.80 -12.59 -3.18
C SER A 69 6.52 -11.46 -2.18
N LEU A 70 5.37 -11.49 -1.49
CA LEU A 70 4.98 -10.48 -0.53
C LEU A 70 5.83 -10.57 0.75
N THR A 71 6.26 -9.40 1.20
CA THR A 71 7.07 -9.19 2.40
C THR A 71 6.30 -8.45 3.51
N GLY A 72 5.12 -7.91 3.21
CA GLY A 72 4.20 -7.35 4.19
C GLY A 72 2.94 -6.82 3.53
N MET A 73 1.81 -6.93 4.23
CA MET A 73 0.60 -6.18 3.92
C MET A 73 0.14 -5.44 5.16
N TYR A 74 -0.15 -4.16 4.99
CA TYR A 74 -0.60 -3.27 6.04
C TYR A 74 -1.92 -2.65 5.63
N ILE A 75 -2.93 -2.80 6.47
CA ILE A 75 -4.26 -2.26 6.25
C ILE A 75 -4.61 -1.41 7.46
N LEU A 76 -5.02 -0.18 7.19
CA LEU A 76 -5.64 0.71 8.15
C LEU A 76 -6.98 1.15 7.58
N ASN A 77 -8.04 1.06 8.37
CA ASN A 77 -9.27 1.80 8.13
C ASN A 77 -9.54 2.71 9.31
N SER A 78 -9.71 4.01 9.05
CA SER A 78 -9.94 5.01 10.08
C SER A 78 -11.28 5.68 9.84
N GLU A 79 -12.14 5.62 10.85
CA GLU A 79 -13.41 6.38 10.92
C GLU A 79 -13.27 7.59 11.87
N ASN A 80 -12.03 7.89 12.30
CA ASN A 80 -11.73 8.95 13.26
C ASN A 80 -11.42 10.27 12.51
N PRO A 81 -12.28 11.31 12.61
CA PRO A 81 -12.07 12.57 11.89
C PRO A 81 -10.76 13.28 12.24
N ASP A 82 -10.28 13.13 13.49
CA ASP A 82 -9.04 13.76 13.95
C ASP A 82 -7.79 13.08 13.35
N ILE A 83 -7.90 11.81 12.97
CA ILE A 83 -6.82 11.01 12.40
C ILE A 83 -6.85 11.05 10.88
N ASN A 84 -8.04 11.03 10.27
CA ASN A 84 -8.24 10.91 8.82
C ASN A 84 -7.39 11.89 8.01
N GLY A 85 -7.37 13.17 8.40
CA GLY A 85 -6.56 14.19 7.72
C GLY A 85 -5.04 13.91 7.82
N SER A 86 -4.57 13.47 8.98
CA SER A 86 -3.16 13.16 9.23
C SER A 86 -2.73 11.89 8.49
N LEU A 87 -3.52 10.82 8.58
CA LEU A 87 -3.28 9.56 7.88
C LEU A 87 -3.21 9.79 6.37
N ARG A 88 -4.22 10.47 5.80
CA ARG A 88 -4.24 10.80 4.37
C ARG A 88 -3.00 11.59 3.94
N SER A 89 -2.66 12.65 4.67
CA SER A 89 -1.51 13.50 4.32
C SER A 89 -0.18 12.74 4.36
N GLU A 90 -0.03 11.82 5.32
CA GLU A 90 1.17 11.01 5.47
C GLU A 90 1.27 9.93 4.40
N VAL A 91 0.16 9.27 4.04
CA VAL A 91 0.11 8.34 2.91
C VAL A 91 0.45 9.05 1.60
N GLU A 92 -0.14 10.23 1.34
CA GLU A 92 0.18 11.03 0.16
C GLU A 92 1.66 11.46 0.13
N ARG A 93 2.26 11.77 1.28
CA ARG A 93 3.69 12.08 1.38
C ARG A 93 4.54 10.84 1.09
N PHE A 94 4.18 9.69 1.66
CA PHE A 94 4.83 8.42 1.43
C PHE A 94 4.86 8.08 -0.06
N ILE A 95 3.71 8.12 -0.74
CA ILE A 95 3.56 7.91 -2.19
C ILE A 95 4.50 8.83 -2.98
N ARG A 96 4.48 10.14 -2.70
CA ARG A 96 5.35 11.11 -3.39
C ARG A 96 6.83 10.85 -3.14
N SER A 97 7.21 10.57 -1.91
CA SER A 97 8.62 10.34 -1.54
C SER A 97 9.17 9.04 -2.11
N GLY A 98 8.34 8.00 -2.19
CA GLY A 98 8.65 6.70 -2.78
C GLY A 98 8.60 6.70 -4.32
N LYS A 99 8.18 7.80 -4.95
CA LYS A 99 7.97 7.92 -6.40
C LYS A 99 7.03 6.86 -6.96
N TYR A 100 5.94 6.63 -6.23
CA TYR A 100 4.87 5.76 -6.69
C TYR A 100 4.15 6.37 -7.90
N GLU A 101 3.86 5.54 -8.88
CA GLU A 101 3.13 5.86 -10.09
C GLU A 101 1.64 5.57 -9.89
N LEU A 102 0.78 6.52 -10.29
CA LEU A 102 -0.67 6.37 -10.24
C LEU A 102 -1.11 5.36 -11.31
N LEU A 103 -1.80 4.31 -10.89
CA LEU A 103 -2.39 3.31 -11.80
C LEU A 103 -3.85 3.62 -12.11
N MET A 104 -4.62 3.96 -11.08
CA MET A 104 -6.05 4.24 -11.20
C MET A 104 -6.45 5.34 -10.23
N GLU A 105 -7.36 6.21 -10.68
CA GLU A 105 -8.14 7.08 -9.83
C GLU A 105 -9.62 6.88 -10.15
N ALA A 106 -10.41 6.53 -9.14
CA ALA A 106 -11.86 6.48 -9.22
C ALA A 106 -12.44 7.51 -8.24
N LYS A 107 -13.49 8.22 -8.67
CA LYS A 107 -14.22 9.18 -7.85
C LYS A 107 -15.70 8.86 -7.92
N ASN A 108 -16.32 8.63 -6.78
CA ASN A 108 -17.75 8.34 -6.68
C ASN A 108 -18.33 8.90 -5.39
N ASP A 109 -19.45 9.61 -5.44
CA ASP A 109 -20.22 10.09 -4.26
C ASP A 109 -19.38 10.67 -3.10
N GLY A 110 -18.34 11.45 -3.42
CA GLY A 110 -17.46 12.09 -2.42
C GLY A 110 -16.30 11.22 -1.92
N GLU A 111 -16.26 9.95 -2.31
CA GLU A 111 -15.12 9.05 -2.16
C GLU A 111 -14.13 9.23 -3.32
N THR A 112 -12.84 9.22 -3.00
CA THR A 112 -11.76 9.12 -3.99
C THR A 112 -10.90 7.91 -3.66
N VAL A 113 -10.85 6.95 -4.58
CA VAL A 113 -9.98 5.77 -4.50
C VAL A 113 -8.82 5.96 -5.46
N ARG A 114 -7.59 5.80 -4.98
CA ARG A 114 -6.38 5.84 -5.79
C ARG A 114 -5.52 4.62 -5.54
N MET A 115 -5.05 4.02 -6.62
CA MET A 115 -4.13 2.89 -6.59
C MET A 115 -2.81 3.29 -7.23
N TYR A 116 -1.71 2.86 -6.60
CA TYR A 116 -0.36 3.21 -7.01
C TYR A 116 0.57 2.01 -6.95
N THR A 117 1.61 2.03 -7.78
CA THR A 117 2.74 1.07 -7.66
C THR A 117 4.08 1.75 -7.74
N VAL A 118 5.11 1.09 -7.22
CA VAL A 118 6.52 1.47 -7.43
C VAL A 118 7.29 0.22 -7.83
N GLY A 119 8.22 0.33 -8.77
CA GLY A 119 8.96 -0.82 -9.26
C GLY A 119 9.72 -0.53 -10.55
N SER A 120 10.04 -1.60 -11.28
CA SER A 120 10.59 -1.59 -12.63
C SER A 120 9.58 -2.14 -13.64
N GLU A 121 9.99 -2.22 -14.90
CA GLU A 121 9.24 -2.86 -15.99
C GLU A 121 8.90 -4.33 -15.75
N GLN A 122 9.64 -5.02 -14.89
CA GLN A 122 9.44 -6.46 -14.66
C GLN A 122 8.93 -6.78 -13.25
N ILE A 123 9.23 -5.92 -12.27
CA ILE A 123 8.96 -6.19 -10.86
C ILE A 123 8.25 -4.99 -10.24
N ILE A 124 7.15 -5.26 -9.55
CA ILE A 124 6.50 -4.30 -8.65
C ILE A 124 7.06 -4.51 -7.25
N ASN A 125 7.67 -3.47 -6.70
CA ASN A 125 8.27 -3.46 -5.37
C ASN A 125 7.25 -3.12 -4.27
N GLY A 126 6.20 -2.39 -4.64
CA GLY A 126 5.12 -2.07 -3.72
C GLY A 126 3.88 -1.59 -4.42
N PHE A 127 2.75 -1.78 -3.75
CA PHE A 127 1.44 -1.30 -4.15
C PHE A 127 0.81 -0.55 -2.99
N VAL A 128 0.13 0.56 -3.29
CA VAL A 128 -0.60 1.35 -2.30
C VAL A 128 -1.99 1.66 -2.83
N MET A 129 -3.01 1.44 -1.99
CA MET A 129 -4.35 1.94 -2.19
C MET A 129 -4.67 2.96 -1.10
N LEU A 130 -5.21 4.11 -1.51
CA LEU A 130 -5.75 5.12 -0.64
C LEU A 130 -7.19 5.41 -1.08
N ALA A 131 -8.15 5.02 -0.26
CA ALA A 131 -9.55 5.40 -0.38
C ALA A 131 -9.84 6.45 0.69
N ALA A 132 -10.42 7.57 0.28
CA ALA A 132 -10.70 8.68 1.17
C ALA A 132 -12.09 9.26 0.89
N GLN A 133 -12.89 9.32 1.95
CA GLN A 133 -14.15 10.04 2.04
C GLN A 133 -14.03 11.08 3.17
N ALA A 134 -15.11 11.79 3.51
CA ALA A 134 -15.07 12.87 4.50
C ALA A 134 -14.80 12.36 5.93
N ASP A 135 -15.39 11.22 6.28
CA ASP A 135 -15.40 10.59 7.60
C ASP A 135 -14.63 9.26 7.66
N GLU A 136 -14.18 8.75 6.50
CA GLU A 136 -13.44 7.48 6.42
C GLU A 136 -12.17 7.62 5.56
N VAL A 137 -11.07 7.02 6.03
CA VAL A 137 -9.83 6.87 5.25
C VAL A 137 -9.34 5.42 5.38
N THR A 138 -9.30 4.73 4.24
CA THR A 138 -8.70 3.41 4.12
C THR A 138 -7.33 3.51 3.42
N PHE A 139 -6.34 2.88 4.04
CA PHE A 139 -4.99 2.71 3.52
C PHE A 139 -4.66 1.22 3.43
N ILE A 140 -4.27 0.76 2.25
CA ILE A 140 -3.71 -0.57 2.03
C ILE A 140 -2.33 -0.41 1.42
N CYS A 141 -1.33 -1.11 1.96
CA CYS A 141 0.02 -1.17 1.41
C CYS A 141 0.49 -2.61 1.32
N LEU A 142 1.03 -2.97 0.17
CA LEU A 142 1.71 -4.24 -0.09
C LEU A 142 3.18 -3.94 -0.38
N ASP A 143 4.09 -4.60 0.32
CA ASP A 143 5.53 -4.57 0.04
C ASP A 143 5.96 -5.95 -0.46
N GLY A 144 6.74 -6.04 -1.54
CA GLY A 144 7.18 -7.32 -2.08
C GLY A 144 8.06 -7.20 -3.32
N GLN A 145 8.33 -8.31 -4.00
CA GLN A 145 8.97 -8.31 -5.33
C GLN A 145 8.08 -9.08 -6.30
N MET A 146 6.96 -8.47 -6.65
CA MET A 146 5.88 -9.10 -7.40
C MET A 146 6.20 -9.08 -8.90
N PRO A 147 6.05 -10.20 -9.64
CA PRO A 147 6.11 -10.17 -11.09
C PRO A 147 5.04 -9.24 -11.65
N ARG A 148 5.45 -8.21 -12.41
CA ARG A 148 4.53 -7.17 -12.90
C ARG A 148 3.37 -7.73 -13.70
N GLU A 149 3.67 -8.57 -14.70
CA GLU A 149 2.69 -9.17 -15.60
C GLU A 149 1.54 -9.89 -14.84
N GLN A 150 1.90 -10.68 -13.83
CA GLN A 150 0.91 -11.39 -13.01
C GLN A 150 0.11 -10.42 -12.15
N PHE A 151 0.76 -9.43 -11.54
CA PHE A 151 0.06 -8.43 -10.74
C PHE A 151 -0.93 -7.62 -11.58
N GLU A 152 -0.54 -7.21 -12.78
CA GLU A 152 -1.40 -6.46 -13.70
C GLU A 152 -2.61 -7.28 -14.15
N THR A 153 -2.43 -8.58 -14.39
CA THR A 153 -3.55 -9.48 -14.74
C THR A 153 -4.55 -9.57 -13.60
N LEU A 154 -4.08 -9.66 -12.34
CA LEU A 154 -4.95 -9.67 -11.16
C LEU A 154 -5.77 -8.39 -11.02
N VAL A 155 -5.14 -7.25 -11.25
CA VAL A 155 -5.83 -5.96 -11.20
C VAL A 155 -6.87 -5.87 -12.31
N ALA A 156 -6.54 -6.33 -13.52
CA ALA A 156 -7.46 -6.35 -14.65
C ALA A 156 -8.70 -7.23 -14.40
N GLU A 157 -8.53 -8.45 -13.88
CA GLU A 157 -9.65 -9.34 -13.55
C GLU A 157 -10.64 -8.69 -12.57
N GLN A 158 -10.14 -8.06 -11.50
CA GLN A 158 -11.00 -7.40 -10.51
C GLN A 158 -11.73 -6.16 -11.05
N MET A 159 -11.21 -5.54 -12.13
CA MET A 159 -11.89 -4.43 -12.81
C MET A 159 -12.94 -4.92 -13.80
N SER A 160 -12.74 -6.09 -14.42
CA SER A 160 -13.69 -6.68 -15.37
C SER A 160 -14.96 -7.23 -14.69
N ASP A 161 -14.85 -7.70 -13.44
CA ASP A 161 -16.01 -8.15 -12.64
C ASP A 161 -16.99 -7.02 -12.26
N GLY A 162 -16.65 -5.76 -12.55
CA GLY A 162 -17.46 -4.57 -12.25
C GLY A 162 -18.38 -4.09 -13.38
N GLU A 163 -18.33 -4.68 -14.58
CA GLU A 163 -19.32 -4.37 -15.62
C GLU A 163 -20.65 -5.05 -15.29
N PRO A 164 -21.77 -4.31 -15.10
CA PRO A 164 -23.07 -4.94 -15.09
C PRO A 164 -23.28 -5.56 -16.46
N SER A 165 -23.47 -6.88 -16.51
CA SER A 165 -23.89 -7.60 -17.71
C SER A 165 -25.06 -6.84 -18.35
N ALA A 166 -24.83 -6.30 -19.54
CA ALA A 166 -25.86 -5.64 -20.35
C ALA A 166 -26.98 -6.62 -20.73
#